data_AF-A0A0E3LGS8-F1
#
_entry.id   AF-A0A0E3LGS8-F1
#
_cell.length_a   1.000
_cell.length_b   1.000
_cell.length_c   1.000
_cell.angle_alpha   90.00
_cell.angle_beta   90.00
_cell.angle_gamma   90.00
#
_symmetry.space_group_name_H-M   'P 1'
#
loop_
_entity.id
_entity.type
_entity.pdbx_description
1 polymer ?
#
loop_
_entity_poly.entity_id
_entity_poly.type
_entity_poly.pdbx_seq_one_letter_code
_entity_poly.pdbx_strand_id
1 'polypeptide(L)'
;MSRKRGDHLKRNEIKAGIIELIIGSNGAVSEPKIREILEKKYKIIDQKNIKNHLTDLKNSSCIVKIPAKSGFANYWDIKKIENLKNIRFKFPAIQLNKYEKSLDIVLKERALKETLFHVDSPRAYKFRDQLFLSISFFDMCINNDLETLYDRAYKIYRSNEGYDEYQIIKKRIIEVYTEKIKRISINPSIWLVTYSRYLDISLNPDVHKNSLNRFPKIELSEEEFRKILEETPLRWKEVPRGKLALKFVEELSQKISYELLPKMLKEMPKEFLEIPQEIFNKISEEILTKMSEEIFIEIIAENPKELYDKIFEIKFHQYSMRGLSSDIIFQHCVDRDFADGTESLGEEEFMNIIREKVALTKKECLLIDATDPVSDLDDPLHGLKDLDNFYVDFYNKCKEKMRVPKKLHL
;
A
#
# COMPACT_ATOMS: atom_id res chain seq x y z
N MET A 1 1.56 -39.12 50.62
CA MET A 1 2.46 -38.86 49.48
C MET A 1 2.47 -37.36 49.19
N SER A 2 3.53 -36.66 49.58
CA SER A 2 3.69 -35.23 49.31
C SER A 2 4.03 -35.03 47.82
N ARG A 3 3.20 -34.26 47.10
CA ARG A 3 3.51 -33.83 45.74
C ARG A 3 4.82 -33.03 45.79
N LYS A 4 5.88 -33.53 45.15
CA LYS A 4 7.05 -32.71 44.82
C LYS A 4 6.51 -31.49 44.05
N ARG A 5 6.59 -30.30 44.64
CA ARG A 5 6.41 -29.03 43.95
C ARG A 5 7.48 -29.02 42.86
N GLY A 6 7.10 -29.43 41.65
CA GLY A 6 7.98 -29.42 40.50
C GLY A 6 8.40 -27.98 40.18
N ASP A 7 9.60 -27.84 39.65
CA ASP A 7 10.14 -26.57 39.17
C ASP A 7 9.07 -25.79 38.39
N HIS A 8 8.62 -24.69 38.98
CA HIS A 8 7.66 -23.82 38.33
C HIS A 8 8.38 -23.17 37.14
N LEU A 9 8.10 -23.64 35.93
CA LEU A 9 8.50 -22.96 34.69
C LEU A 9 8.13 -21.49 34.79
N LYS A 10 9.02 -20.61 34.32
CA LYS A 10 8.76 -19.17 34.41
C LYS A 10 7.49 -18.88 33.62
N ARG A 11 6.56 -18.12 34.20
CA ARG A 11 5.24 -17.81 33.61
C ARG A 11 5.31 -17.38 32.13
N ASN A 12 6.41 -16.75 31.72
CA ASN A 12 6.63 -16.29 30.35
C ASN A 12 7.08 -17.40 29.38
N GLU A 13 7.74 -18.45 29.85
CA GLU A 13 8.17 -19.60 29.03
C GLU A 13 6.95 -20.38 28.50
N ILE A 14 5.96 -20.61 29.38
CA ILE A 14 4.71 -21.29 28.99
C ILE A 14 3.94 -20.47 27.96
N LYS A 15 3.83 -19.15 28.19
CA LYS A 15 3.16 -18.23 27.26
C LYS A 15 3.88 -18.17 25.91
N ALA A 16 5.21 -18.12 25.92
CA ALA A 16 6.00 -18.18 24.69
C ALA A 16 5.74 -19.50 23.94
N GLY A 17 5.77 -20.64 24.63
CA GLY A 17 5.44 -21.94 24.03
C GLY A 17 4.03 -22.01 23.42
N ILE A 18 3.04 -21.39 24.05
CA ILE A 18 1.68 -21.27 23.48
C ILE A 18 1.70 -20.43 22.19
N ILE A 19 2.38 -19.29 22.20
CA ILE A 19 2.50 -18.42 21.03
C ILE A 19 3.19 -19.15 19.89
N GLU A 20 4.35 -19.76 20.14
CA GLU A 20 5.12 -20.55 19.16
C GLU A 20 4.27 -21.65 18.53
N LEU A 21 3.44 -22.33 19.34
CA LEU A 21 2.54 -23.35 18.85
C LEU A 21 1.46 -22.77 17.91
N ILE A 22 0.79 -21.70 18.33
CA ILE A 22 -0.30 -21.10 17.55
C ILE A 22 0.24 -20.49 16.25
N ILE A 23 1.40 -19.83 16.32
CA ILE A 23 2.00 -19.13 15.18
C ILE A 23 2.67 -20.12 14.20
N GLY A 24 3.20 -21.24 14.68
CA GLY A 24 3.73 -22.32 13.84
C GLY A 24 2.67 -23.23 13.22
N SER A 25 1.39 -23.06 13.56
CA SER A 25 0.28 -23.83 13.00
C SER A 25 -0.34 -23.11 11.80
N ASN A 26 -0.72 -23.83 10.74
CA ASN A 26 -1.33 -23.24 9.52
C ASN A 26 -2.72 -22.61 9.72
N GLY A 27 -3.32 -22.76 10.91
CA GLY A 27 -4.64 -22.22 11.22
C GLY A 27 -4.83 -22.03 12.72
N ALA A 28 -6.08 -21.82 13.13
CA ALA A 28 -6.42 -21.72 14.54
C ALA A 28 -6.22 -23.08 15.24
N VAL A 29 -5.74 -23.05 16.48
CA VAL A 29 -5.44 -24.25 17.26
C VAL A 29 -6.50 -24.43 18.35
N SER A 30 -7.02 -25.64 18.49
CA SER A 30 -8.00 -25.95 19.53
C SER A 30 -7.34 -25.96 20.92
N GLU A 31 -8.05 -25.48 21.93
CA GLU A 31 -7.57 -25.50 23.32
C GLU A 31 -7.12 -26.91 23.79
N PRO A 32 -7.84 -28.02 23.49
CA PRO A 32 -7.36 -29.36 23.79
C PRO A 32 -6.02 -29.70 23.15
N LYS A 33 -5.78 -29.28 21.89
CA LYS A 33 -4.50 -29.55 21.22
C LYS A 33 -3.34 -28.77 21.84
N ILE A 34 -3.60 -27.54 22.27
CA ILE A 34 -2.62 -26.73 23.03
C ILE A 34 -2.25 -27.47 24.33
N ARG A 35 -3.24 -27.99 25.06
CA ARG A 35 -3.00 -28.74 26.30
C ARG A 35 -2.16 -29.99 26.07
N GLU A 36 -2.51 -30.80 25.08
CA GLU A 36 -1.78 -32.04 24.73
C GLU A 36 -0.28 -31.74 24.48
N ILE A 37 0.02 -30.70 23.70
CA ILE A 37 1.41 -30.36 23.35
C ILE A 37 2.17 -29.78 24.55
N LEU A 38 1.52 -28.92 25.34
CA LEU A 38 2.15 -28.38 26.55
C LEU A 38 2.39 -29.46 27.61
N GLU A 39 1.50 -30.44 27.74
CA GLU A 39 1.67 -31.58 28.61
C GLU A 39 2.89 -32.42 28.17
N LYS A 40 3.00 -32.73 26.88
CA LYS A 40 4.16 -33.46 26.35
C LYS A 40 5.49 -32.72 26.54
N LYS A 41 5.54 -31.43 26.19
CA LYS A 41 6.77 -30.63 26.17
C LYS A 41 7.20 -30.17 27.56
N TYR A 42 6.25 -29.77 28.39
CA TYR A 42 6.50 -29.08 29.66
C TYR A 42 5.96 -29.82 30.89
N LYS A 43 5.32 -30.99 30.71
CA LYS A 43 4.69 -31.77 31.78
C LYS A 43 3.61 -30.99 32.55
N ILE A 44 2.96 -30.05 31.88
CA ILE A 44 1.91 -29.21 32.46
C ILE A 44 0.56 -29.91 32.30
N ILE A 45 0.00 -30.39 33.41
CA ILE A 45 -1.28 -31.13 33.45
C ILE A 45 -2.44 -30.20 33.86
N ASP A 46 -2.14 -29.08 34.54
CA ASP A 46 -3.18 -28.20 35.09
C ASP A 46 -3.91 -27.38 34.02
N GLN A 47 -5.12 -27.82 33.68
CA GLN A 47 -6.02 -27.16 32.74
C GLN A 47 -6.38 -25.72 33.14
N LYS A 48 -6.53 -25.46 34.45
CA LYS A 48 -6.86 -24.12 34.95
C LYS A 48 -5.73 -23.16 34.65
N ASN A 49 -4.49 -23.60 34.82
CA ASN A 49 -3.32 -22.79 34.53
C ASN A 49 -3.21 -22.44 33.02
N ILE A 50 -3.42 -23.42 32.14
CA ILE A 50 -3.39 -23.19 30.68
C ILE A 50 -4.48 -22.19 30.28
N LYS A 51 -5.70 -22.32 30.82
CA LYS A 51 -6.81 -21.38 30.57
C LYS A 51 -6.50 -19.97 31.05
N ASN A 52 -5.80 -19.83 32.18
CA ASN A 52 -5.35 -18.53 32.68
C ASN A 52 -4.31 -17.91 31.74
N HIS A 53 -3.33 -18.68 31.25
CA HIS A 53 -2.34 -18.18 30.29
C HIS A 53 -2.98 -17.74 28.97
N LEU A 54 -3.94 -18.50 28.43
CA LEU A 54 -4.66 -18.13 27.22
C LEU A 54 -5.49 -16.85 27.41
N THR A 55 -6.16 -16.72 28.57
CA THR A 55 -6.88 -15.50 28.94
C THR A 55 -5.93 -14.30 29.06
N ASP A 56 -4.78 -14.46 29.70
CA ASP A 56 -3.76 -13.41 29.79
C ASP A 56 -3.25 -12.97 28.41
N LEU A 57 -2.93 -13.94 27.54
CA LEU A 57 -2.45 -13.68 26.17
C LEU A 57 -3.52 -12.97 25.33
N LYS A 58 -4.80 -13.31 25.52
CA LYS A 58 -5.93 -12.62 24.90
C LYS A 58 -6.05 -11.18 25.39
N ASN A 59 -6.02 -10.97 26.70
CA ASN A 59 -6.16 -9.65 27.32
C ASN A 59 -4.99 -8.73 26.97
N SER A 60 -3.84 -9.31 26.67
CA SER A 60 -2.64 -8.61 26.19
C SER A 60 -2.58 -8.48 24.66
N SER A 61 -3.68 -8.80 23.96
CA SER A 61 -3.84 -8.74 22.51
C SER A 61 -2.80 -9.54 21.71
N CYS A 62 -2.13 -10.52 22.33
CA CYS A 62 -1.15 -11.37 21.65
C CYS A 62 -1.82 -12.46 20.82
N ILE A 63 -3.00 -12.95 21.24
CA ILE A 63 -3.78 -13.96 20.53
C ILE A 63 -5.25 -13.58 20.51
N VAL A 64 -6.01 -14.13 19.57
CA VAL A 64 -7.46 -13.98 19.49
C VAL A 64 -8.16 -15.29 19.82
N LYS A 65 -9.24 -15.20 20.58
CA LYS A 65 -10.14 -16.32 20.84
C LYS A 65 -11.19 -16.37 19.73
N ILE A 66 -11.30 -17.51 19.05
CA ILE A 66 -12.38 -17.80 18.12
C ILE A 66 -13.44 -18.60 18.90
N PRO A 67 -14.62 -18.01 19.18
CA PRO A 67 -15.67 -18.72 19.89
C PRO A 67 -16.17 -19.89 19.03
N ALA A 68 -16.33 -21.04 19.67
CA ALA A 68 -16.91 -22.20 19.01
C ALA A 68 -18.44 -22.20 19.18
N LYS A 69 -19.13 -23.03 18.37
CA LYS A 69 -20.55 -23.34 18.61
C LYS A 69 -20.71 -23.94 20.02
N SER A 70 -21.91 -23.80 20.60
CA SER A 70 -22.20 -24.34 21.94
C SER A 70 -21.79 -25.82 22.04
N GLY A 71 -21.08 -26.18 23.11
CA GLY A 71 -20.57 -27.54 23.33
C GLY A 71 -19.23 -27.88 22.66
N PHE A 72 -18.68 -27.02 21.80
CA PHE A 72 -17.39 -27.25 21.15
C PHE A 72 -16.23 -26.51 21.85
N ALA A 73 -15.02 -27.06 21.70
CA ALA A 73 -13.81 -26.45 22.25
C ALA A 73 -13.46 -25.13 21.56
N ASN A 74 -12.95 -24.16 22.33
CA ASN A 74 -12.49 -22.88 21.79
C ASN A 74 -11.26 -23.06 20.91
N TYR A 75 -11.13 -22.19 19.91
CA TYR A 75 -9.94 -22.10 19.07
C TYR A 75 -9.20 -20.79 19.33
N TRP A 76 -7.90 -20.82 19.13
CA TRP A 76 -6.99 -19.71 19.39
C TRP A 76 -6.13 -19.45 18.17
N ASP A 77 -5.92 -18.18 17.84
CA ASP A 77 -5.21 -17.80 16.62
C ASP A 77 -4.44 -16.48 16.78
N ILE A 78 -3.57 -16.20 15.81
CA ILE A 78 -2.84 -14.94 15.63
C ILE A 78 -3.20 -14.48 14.22
N LYS A 79 -3.89 -13.34 14.09
CA LYS A 79 -4.53 -12.96 12.81
C LYS A 79 -4.16 -11.58 12.29
N LYS A 80 -3.74 -10.68 13.16
CA LYS A 80 -3.56 -9.25 12.84
C LYS A 80 -2.14 -8.82 13.12
N ILE A 81 -1.69 -7.77 12.42
CA ILE A 81 -0.37 -7.16 12.65
C ILE A 81 -0.23 -6.67 14.11
N GLU A 82 -1.32 -6.24 14.73
CA GLU A 82 -1.37 -5.85 16.14
C GLU A 82 -1.04 -7.01 17.09
N ASN A 83 -1.40 -8.26 16.73
CA ASN A 83 -0.99 -9.42 17.51
C ASN A 83 0.53 -9.59 17.47
N LEU A 84 1.14 -9.44 16.28
CA LEU A 84 2.58 -9.54 16.08
C LEU A 84 3.35 -8.44 16.84
N LYS A 85 2.89 -7.18 16.77
CA LYS A 85 3.44 -6.07 17.55
C LYS A 85 3.47 -6.38 19.06
N ASN A 86 2.35 -6.83 19.59
CA ASN A 86 2.23 -7.17 21.01
C ASN A 86 3.12 -8.36 21.40
N ILE A 87 3.24 -9.38 20.54
CA ILE A 87 4.14 -10.50 20.77
C ILE A 87 5.60 -10.04 20.74
N ARG A 88 6.01 -9.25 19.74
CA ARG A 88 7.39 -8.74 19.62
C ARG A 88 7.80 -7.94 20.86
N PHE A 89 6.89 -7.09 21.36
CA PHE A 89 7.13 -6.28 22.55
C PHE A 89 7.23 -7.12 23.83
N LYS A 90 6.33 -8.09 24.04
CA LYS A 90 6.23 -8.85 25.31
C LYS A 90 7.11 -10.10 25.34
N PHE A 91 7.44 -10.64 24.17
CA PHE A 91 8.17 -11.90 23.97
C PHE A 91 9.25 -11.73 22.88
N PRO A 92 10.22 -10.82 23.06
CA PRO A 92 11.22 -10.50 22.03
C PRO A 92 12.11 -11.70 21.64
N ALA A 93 12.19 -12.72 22.49
CA ALA A 93 12.90 -13.97 22.19
C ALA A 93 12.25 -14.80 21.08
N ILE A 94 10.95 -14.60 20.79
CA ILE A 94 10.26 -15.29 19.70
C ILE A 94 10.62 -14.59 18.38
N GLN A 95 11.36 -15.29 17.52
CA GLN A 95 11.70 -14.79 16.18
C GLN A 95 10.51 -14.93 15.24
N LEU A 96 9.63 -13.93 15.25
CA LEU A 96 8.36 -13.94 14.52
C LEU A 96 8.54 -14.15 13.00
N ASN A 97 9.62 -13.64 12.41
CA ASN A 97 9.93 -13.77 11.00
C ASN A 97 10.26 -15.20 10.55
N LYS A 98 10.43 -16.16 11.48
CA LYS A 98 10.65 -17.57 11.14
C LYS A 98 9.37 -18.38 10.93
N TYR A 99 8.21 -17.76 11.12
CA TYR A 99 6.91 -18.43 10.99
C TYR A 99 6.16 -17.92 9.76
N GLU A 100 5.79 -18.83 8.85
CA GLU A 100 5.03 -18.52 7.63
C GLU A 100 3.76 -17.72 7.93
N LYS A 101 3.02 -18.07 8.99
CA LYS A 101 1.83 -17.33 9.42
C LYS A 101 2.13 -15.85 9.72
N SER A 102 3.25 -15.52 10.35
CA SER A 102 3.63 -14.14 10.62
C SER A 102 3.88 -13.37 9.33
N LEU A 103 4.61 -13.98 8.39
CA LEU A 103 4.94 -13.39 7.10
C LEU A 103 3.65 -13.10 6.32
N ASP A 104 2.72 -14.06 6.30
CA ASP A 104 1.43 -13.89 5.63
C ASP A 104 0.54 -12.82 6.27
N ILE A 105 0.59 -12.63 7.59
CA ILE A 105 -0.13 -11.53 8.26
C ILE A 105 0.43 -10.18 7.80
N VAL A 106 1.77 -10.04 7.76
CA VAL A 106 2.41 -8.81 7.28
C VAL A 106 2.07 -8.59 5.81
N LEU A 107 2.25 -9.60 4.95
CA LEU A 107 1.93 -9.50 3.53
C LEU A 107 0.47 -9.10 3.31
N LYS A 108 -0.50 -9.75 3.96
CA LYS A 108 -1.93 -9.42 3.77
C LYS A 108 -2.26 -7.99 4.19
N GLU A 109 -1.68 -7.52 5.29
CA GLU A 109 -1.89 -6.13 5.75
C GLU A 109 -1.36 -5.10 4.73
N ARG A 110 -0.29 -5.44 3.98
CA ARG A 110 0.34 -4.54 3.00
C ARG A 110 -0.24 -4.72 1.59
N ALA A 111 -0.21 -5.94 1.07
CA ALA A 111 -0.65 -6.28 -0.29
C ALA A 111 -2.12 -5.95 -0.58
N LEU A 112 -3.02 -6.23 0.36
CA LEU A 112 -4.46 -6.03 0.13
C LEU A 112 -4.86 -4.56 0.10
N LYS A 113 -4.10 -3.67 0.74
CA LYS A 113 -4.37 -2.22 0.73
C LYS A 113 -3.91 -1.56 -0.56
N GLU A 114 -2.88 -2.10 -1.20
CA GLU A 114 -2.22 -1.42 -2.31
C GLU A 114 -2.71 -1.88 -3.68
N THR A 115 -3.39 -3.04 -3.78
CA THR A 115 -3.66 -3.74 -5.06
C THR A 115 -2.41 -4.05 -5.90
N LEU A 116 -1.21 -3.74 -5.38
CA LEU A 116 0.09 -3.89 -6.05
C LEU A 116 0.58 -5.34 -6.09
N PHE A 117 0.12 -6.18 -5.17
CA PHE A 117 0.56 -7.57 -5.06
C PHE A 117 -0.64 -8.51 -5.05
N HIS A 118 -0.75 -9.37 -6.05
CA HIS A 118 -1.50 -10.61 -5.87
C HIS A 118 -0.72 -11.48 -4.86
N VAL A 119 -1.40 -12.20 -3.96
CA VAL A 119 -0.75 -12.99 -2.89
C VAL A 119 0.22 -14.05 -3.45
N ASP A 120 -0.06 -14.51 -4.67
CA ASP A 120 0.73 -15.49 -5.41
C ASP A 120 1.58 -14.87 -6.52
N SER A 121 1.80 -13.55 -6.48
CA SER A 121 2.70 -12.89 -7.45
C SER A 121 4.17 -13.10 -7.06
N PRO A 122 5.10 -13.14 -8.04
CA PRO A 122 6.54 -13.20 -7.78
C PRO A 122 7.04 -12.11 -6.81
N ARG A 123 6.47 -10.90 -6.90
CA ARG A 123 6.75 -9.81 -5.96
C ARG A 123 6.31 -10.11 -4.53
N ALA A 124 5.19 -10.82 -4.34
CA ALA A 124 4.76 -11.26 -3.02
C ALA A 124 5.71 -12.33 -2.44
N TYR A 125 6.25 -13.22 -3.28
CA TYR A 125 7.29 -14.17 -2.86
C TYR A 125 8.58 -13.45 -2.46
N LYS A 126 9.06 -12.52 -3.28
CA LYS A 126 10.18 -11.64 -2.94
C LYS A 126 10.00 -10.95 -1.59
N PHE A 127 8.83 -10.35 -1.36
CA PHE A 127 8.55 -9.66 -0.11
C PHE A 127 8.55 -10.62 1.10
N ARG A 128 8.03 -11.84 0.94
CA ARG A 128 8.10 -12.87 1.99
C ARG A 128 9.55 -13.28 2.27
N ASP A 129 10.38 -13.42 1.25
CA ASP A 129 11.81 -13.73 1.41
C ASP A 129 12.51 -12.62 2.18
N GLN A 130 12.32 -11.37 1.79
CA GLN A 130 12.87 -10.20 2.49
C GLN A 130 12.46 -10.20 3.98
N LEU A 131 11.18 -10.43 4.27
CA LEU A 131 10.67 -10.53 5.65
C LEU A 131 11.28 -11.70 6.42
N PHE A 132 11.50 -12.85 5.79
CA PHE A 132 12.07 -14.04 6.43
C PHE A 132 13.55 -13.88 6.75
N LEU A 133 14.29 -13.29 5.81
CA LEU A 133 15.74 -13.11 5.88
C LEU A 133 16.10 -12.04 6.91
N SER A 134 15.43 -10.90 6.89
CA SER A 134 15.80 -9.73 7.69
C SER A 134 14.88 -9.50 8.89
N ILE A 135 15.43 -9.67 10.10
CA ILE A 135 14.70 -9.38 11.35
C ILE A 135 14.38 -7.88 11.43
N SER A 136 15.33 -7.03 11.06
CA SER A 136 15.14 -5.58 11.13
C SER A 136 14.07 -5.09 10.16
N PHE A 137 14.06 -5.61 8.94
CA PHE A 137 13.04 -5.30 7.95
C PHE A 137 11.66 -5.78 8.39
N PHE A 138 11.58 -7.00 8.93
CA PHE A 138 10.35 -7.52 9.52
C PHE A 138 9.85 -6.61 10.64
N ASP A 139 10.73 -6.21 11.56
CA ASP A 139 10.41 -5.31 12.68
C ASP A 139 9.95 -3.93 12.18
N MET A 140 10.61 -3.38 11.17
CA MET A 140 10.20 -2.13 10.52
C MET A 140 8.79 -2.27 9.91
N CYS A 141 8.54 -3.38 9.23
CA CYS A 141 7.25 -3.69 8.62
C CYS A 141 6.13 -3.93 9.63
N ILE A 142 6.39 -4.50 10.81
CA ILE A 142 5.33 -4.63 11.82
C ILE A 142 5.08 -3.32 12.55
N ASN A 143 6.09 -2.47 12.77
CA ASN A 143 5.97 -1.31 13.66
C ASN A 143 5.38 -0.06 13.02
N ASN A 144 5.49 0.11 11.70
CA ASN A 144 5.07 1.32 10.99
C ASN A 144 3.82 1.05 10.16
N ASP A 145 2.93 2.02 9.97
CA ASP A 145 1.87 1.92 8.95
C ASP A 145 2.48 2.02 7.54
N LEU A 146 1.64 1.86 6.52
CA LEU A 146 2.13 1.73 5.15
C LEU A 146 2.66 3.06 4.60
N GLU A 147 1.91 4.13 4.80
CA GLU A 147 2.28 5.46 4.32
C GLU A 147 3.60 5.90 4.96
N THR A 148 3.78 5.63 6.26
CA THR A 148 5.07 5.89 6.93
C THR A 148 6.24 5.13 6.28
N LEU A 149 6.05 3.88 5.84
CA LEU A 149 7.10 3.11 5.15
C LEU A 149 7.40 3.69 3.77
N TYR A 150 6.37 4.09 3.03
CA TYR A 150 6.52 4.74 1.74
C TYR A 150 7.25 6.07 1.84
N ASP A 151 6.87 6.93 2.79
CA ASP A 151 7.53 8.20 3.03
C ASP A 151 9.01 8.03 3.35
N ARG A 152 9.36 7.01 4.15
CA ARG A 152 10.74 6.67 4.45
C ARG A 152 11.48 6.17 3.21
N ALA A 153 10.88 5.26 2.45
CA ALA A 153 11.47 4.72 1.24
C ALA A 153 11.76 5.84 0.23
N TYR A 154 10.80 6.75 0.06
CA TYR A 154 10.92 7.90 -0.82
C TYR A 154 12.00 8.88 -0.37
N LYS A 155 12.13 9.12 0.95
CA LYS A 155 13.21 9.93 1.52
C LYS A 155 14.60 9.32 1.29
N ILE A 156 14.73 8.00 1.39
CA ILE A 156 15.97 7.29 1.12
C ILE A 156 16.29 7.37 -0.38
N TYR A 157 15.32 7.04 -1.23
CA TYR A 157 15.46 7.07 -2.69
C TYR A 157 15.95 8.42 -3.21
N ARG A 158 15.28 9.51 -2.82
CA ARG A 158 15.63 10.86 -3.26
C ARG A 158 16.99 11.36 -2.74
N SER A 159 17.59 10.67 -1.76
CA SER A 159 18.90 11.05 -1.20
C SER A 159 20.05 10.22 -1.81
N ASN A 160 19.72 9.17 -2.55
CA ASN A 160 20.68 8.22 -3.14
C ASN A 160 20.49 8.16 -4.67
N GLU A 161 20.34 6.96 -5.24
CA GLU A 161 20.27 6.69 -6.68
C GLU A 161 19.11 7.39 -7.38
N GLY A 162 18.06 7.78 -6.66
CA GLY A 162 16.86 8.39 -7.21
C GLY A 162 16.83 9.91 -7.22
N TYR A 163 17.93 10.57 -6.85
CA TYR A 163 17.97 12.03 -6.73
C TYR A 163 17.64 12.72 -8.06
N ASP A 164 18.26 12.30 -9.16
CA ASP A 164 18.11 12.95 -10.46
C ASP A 164 16.68 12.76 -11.02
N GLU A 165 16.15 11.54 -10.96
CA GLU A 165 14.76 11.24 -11.33
C GLU A 165 13.78 12.07 -10.49
N TYR A 166 14.02 12.17 -9.17
CA TYR A 166 13.20 13.00 -8.30
C TYR A 166 13.18 14.47 -8.75
N GLN A 167 14.33 15.06 -9.10
CA GLN A 167 14.38 16.43 -9.60
C GLN A 167 13.64 16.58 -10.93
N ILE A 168 13.78 15.61 -11.84
CA ILE A 168 13.06 15.60 -13.13
C ILE A 168 11.55 15.59 -12.90
N ILE A 169 11.05 14.69 -12.05
CA ILE A 169 9.63 14.59 -11.75
C ILE A 169 9.12 15.85 -11.05
N LYS A 170 9.87 16.39 -10.09
CA LYS A 170 9.52 17.64 -9.42
C LYS A 170 9.42 18.80 -10.41
N LYS A 171 10.37 18.90 -11.35
CA LYS A 171 10.36 19.92 -12.42
C LYS A 171 9.13 19.74 -13.32
N ARG A 172 8.84 18.52 -13.76
CA ARG A 172 7.67 18.21 -14.60
C ARG A 172 6.35 18.58 -13.93
N ILE A 173 6.21 18.34 -12.62
CA ILE A 173 5.02 18.78 -11.86
C ILE A 173 4.87 20.30 -11.93
N ILE A 174 5.95 21.05 -11.73
CA ILE A 174 5.94 22.52 -11.78
C ILE A 174 5.62 23.03 -13.19
N GLU A 175 6.19 22.41 -14.23
CA GLU A 175 5.90 22.71 -15.63
C GLU A 175 4.40 22.52 -15.94
N VAL A 176 3.87 21.33 -15.65
CA VAL A 176 2.43 21.01 -15.85
C VAL A 176 1.54 22.02 -15.12
N TYR A 177 1.88 22.32 -13.86
CA TYR A 177 1.12 23.28 -13.07
C TYR A 177 1.15 24.69 -13.69
N THR A 178 2.34 25.19 -14.01
CA THR A 178 2.53 26.60 -14.45
C THR A 178 2.01 26.84 -15.86
N GLU A 179 2.18 25.88 -16.75
CA GLU A 179 1.80 26.01 -18.16
C GLU A 179 0.29 25.87 -18.35
N LYS A 180 -0.36 24.99 -17.57
CA LYS A 180 -1.74 24.57 -17.83
C LYS A 180 -2.63 24.80 -16.63
N ILE A 181 -2.40 24.09 -15.53
CA ILE A 181 -3.34 24.08 -14.38
C ILE A 181 -3.58 25.46 -13.79
N LYS A 182 -2.52 26.27 -13.61
CA LYS A 182 -2.61 27.65 -13.10
C LYS A 182 -3.42 28.57 -14.02
N ARG A 183 -3.46 28.27 -15.33
CA ARG A 183 -4.15 29.07 -16.34
C ARG A 183 -5.59 28.64 -16.56
N ILE A 184 -5.98 27.45 -16.08
CA ILE A 184 -7.36 26.98 -16.14
C ILE A 184 -8.24 27.98 -15.42
N SER A 185 -8.98 28.74 -16.23
CA SER A 185 -10.01 29.66 -15.77
C SER A 185 -11.32 29.00 -16.14
N ILE A 186 -12.00 28.38 -15.18
CA ILE A 186 -13.33 27.80 -15.43
C ILE A 186 -14.23 28.93 -15.92
N ASN A 187 -14.81 28.75 -17.09
CA ASN A 187 -15.72 29.69 -17.68
C ASN A 187 -16.93 29.88 -16.75
N PRO A 188 -17.14 31.09 -16.18
CA PRO A 188 -18.27 31.34 -15.29
C PRO A 188 -19.63 31.11 -15.96
N SER A 189 -19.68 31.07 -17.29
CA SER A 189 -20.89 30.76 -18.04
C SER A 189 -21.36 29.31 -17.91
N ILE A 190 -20.50 28.35 -17.52
CA ILE A 190 -20.93 26.97 -17.24
C ILE A 190 -22.04 26.98 -16.18
N TRP A 191 -21.84 27.75 -15.11
CA TRP A 191 -22.83 27.92 -14.05
C TRP A 191 -24.13 28.44 -14.63
N LEU A 192 -24.08 29.52 -15.40
CA LEU A 192 -25.27 30.20 -15.93
C LEU A 192 -26.07 29.34 -16.88
N VAL A 193 -25.41 28.70 -17.85
CA VAL A 193 -26.06 27.84 -18.84
C VAL A 193 -26.72 26.65 -18.17
N THR A 194 -26.10 26.12 -17.11
CA THR A 194 -26.66 25.00 -16.36
C THR A 194 -27.82 25.45 -15.50
N TYR A 195 -27.63 26.55 -14.78
CA TYR A 195 -28.60 27.14 -13.88
C TYR A 195 -29.90 27.55 -14.58
N SER A 196 -29.80 28.21 -15.75
CA SER A 196 -30.95 28.66 -16.54
C SER A 196 -31.81 27.51 -17.08
N ARG A 197 -31.31 26.27 -17.12
CA ARG A 197 -32.07 25.08 -17.55
C ARG A 197 -32.97 24.52 -16.46
N TYR A 198 -32.60 24.71 -15.19
CA TYR A 198 -33.31 24.13 -14.04
C TYR A 198 -34.31 25.09 -13.40
N LEU A 199 -34.30 26.36 -13.80
CA LEU A 199 -35.17 27.38 -13.27
C LEU A 199 -36.10 27.88 -14.36
N ASP A 200 -37.40 27.65 -14.16
CA ASP A 200 -38.48 28.23 -14.95
C ASP A 200 -38.51 29.74 -14.71
N ILE A 201 -37.71 30.51 -15.46
CA ILE A 201 -37.85 31.94 -15.83
C ILE A 201 -38.10 32.98 -14.69
N SER A 202 -38.27 32.59 -13.43
CA SER A 202 -38.83 33.45 -12.38
C SER A 202 -37.78 34.22 -11.57
N LEU A 203 -36.49 33.94 -11.77
CA LEU A 203 -35.42 34.74 -11.19
C LEU A 203 -35.26 36.03 -11.99
N ASN A 204 -35.31 37.14 -11.25
CA ASN A 204 -35.18 38.49 -11.77
C ASN A 204 -33.96 38.59 -12.72
N PRO A 205 -34.16 38.93 -14.01
CA PRO A 205 -33.10 39.05 -15.02
C PRO A 205 -31.94 39.96 -14.58
N ASP A 206 -32.21 40.93 -13.70
CA ASP A 206 -31.21 41.85 -13.16
C ASP A 206 -30.25 41.16 -12.17
N VAL A 207 -30.72 40.19 -11.40
CA VAL A 207 -29.84 39.34 -10.55
C VAL A 207 -28.97 38.45 -11.45
N HIS A 208 -29.54 37.99 -12.57
CA HIS A 208 -28.89 37.12 -13.55
C HIS A 208 -27.80 37.83 -14.37
N LYS A 209 -27.96 39.13 -14.65
CA LYS A 209 -26.99 39.94 -15.40
C LYS A 209 -25.88 40.51 -14.52
N ASN A 210 -26.17 40.79 -13.24
CA ASN A 210 -25.18 41.32 -12.30
C ASN A 210 -24.27 40.24 -11.69
N SER A 211 -24.70 38.98 -11.66
CA SER A 211 -23.90 37.85 -11.15
C SER A 211 -22.74 37.46 -12.10
N LEU A 212 -22.92 37.62 -13.41
CA LEU A 212 -21.91 37.39 -14.46
C LEU A 212 -20.57 38.11 -14.22
N ASN A 213 -20.64 39.34 -13.71
CA ASN A 213 -19.46 40.19 -13.50
C ASN A 213 -18.80 39.97 -12.13
N ARG A 214 -19.34 39.06 -11.30
CA ARG A 214 -18.92 38.88 -9.90
C ARG A 214 -18.27 37.54 -9.59
N PHE A 215 -18.22 36.60 -10.54
CA PHE A 215 -17.57 35.33 -10.26
C PHE A 215 -16.06 35.53 -10.12
N PRO A 216 -15.49 35.25 -8.94
CA PRO A 216 -14.06 35.39 -8.76
C PRO A 216 -13.35 34.34 -9.62
N LYS A 217 -12.19 34.74 -10.13
CA LYS A 217 -11.27 33.79 -10.74
C LYS A 217 -10.75 32.88 -9.63
N ILE A 218 -11.26 31.66 -9.57
CA ILE A 218 -10.84 30.69 -8.57
C ILE A 218 -9.65 29.94 -9.12
N GLU A 219 -8.54 30.04 -8.40
CA GLU A 219 -7.27 29.42 -8.78
C GLU A 219 -7.01 28.21 -7.88
N LEU A 220 -6.43 27.17 -8.48
CA LEU A 220 -5.86 26.03 -7.77
C LEU A 220 -4.40 26.34 -7.43
N SER A 221 -4.02 26.21 -6.17
CA SER A 221 -2.61 26.33 -5.79
C SER A 221 -1.80 25.12 -6.25
N GLU A 222 -0.47 25.26 -6.34
CA GLU A 222 0.42 24.15 -6.70
C GLU A 222 0.30 22.98 -5.71
N GLU A 223 0.19 23.30 -4.42
CA GLU A 223 0.09 22.30 -3.35
C GLU A 223 -1.21 21.49 -3.45
N GLU A 224 -2.33 22.16 -3.72
CA GLU A 224 -3.62 21.48 -3.94
C GLU A 224 -3.57 20.61 -5.20
N PHE A 225 -2.93 21.09 -6.27
CA PHE A 225 -2.73 20.29 -7.48
C PHE A 225 -1.89 19.04 -7.21
N ARG A 226 -0.75 19.18 -6.51
CA ARG A 226 0.10 18.05 -6.10
C ARG A 226 -0.68 17.01 -5.32
N LYS A 227 -1.46 17.46 -4.33
CA LYS A 227 -2.33 16.59 -3.53
C LYS A 227 -3.35 15.84 -4.39
N ILE A 228 -4.04 16.54 -5.29
CA ILE A 228 -5.00 15.91 -6.21
C ILE A 228 -4.31 14.87 -7.10
N LEU A 229 -3.14 15.20 -7.64
CA LEU A 229 -2.36 14.30 -8.49
C LEU A 229 -1.96 13.01 -7.75
N GLU A 230 -1.56 13.13 -6.49
CA GLU A 230 -1.21 12.00 -5.62
C GLU A 230 -2.43 11.12 -5.29
N GLU A 231 -3.57 11.74 -4.94
CA GLU A 231 -4.80 11.05 -4.56
C GLU A 231 -5.55 10.41 -5.74
N THR A 232 -5.33 10.88 -6.97
CA THR A 232 -5.99 10.33 -8.16
C THR A 232 -5.42 8.93 -8.44
N PRO A 233 -6.23 7.85 -8.40
CA PRO A 233 -5.71 6.51 -8.63
C PRO A 233 -5.34 6.31 -10.11
N LEU A 234 -4.45 5.37 -10.39
CA LEU A 234 -4.18 4.92 -11.75
C LEU A 234 -4.87 3.57 -11.93
N ARG A 235 -5.81 3.45 -12.88
CA ARG A 235 -6.64 2.24 -13.11
C ARG A 235 -6.18 1.46 -14.35
N TRP A 236 -5.22 0.55 -14.18
CA TRP A 236 -4.50 -0.08 -15.29
C TRP A 236 -5.25 -1.29 -15.85
N LYS A 237 -6.07 -1.93 -15.01
CA LYS A 237 -6.75 -3.20 -15.33
C LYS A 237 -7.97 -3.01 -16.21
N GLU A 238 -8.53 -1.80 -16.26
CA GLU A 238 -9.82 -1.49 -16.89
C GLU A 238 -9.65 -0.78 -18.24
N VAL A 239 -8.41 -0.37 -18.59
CA VAL A 239 -8.14 0.56 -19.69
C VAL A 239 -7.02 0.02 -20.58
N PRO A 240 -7.20 -0.02 -21.91
CA PRO A 240 -6.13 -0.38 -22.84
C PRO A 240 -4.90 0.52 -22.66
N ARG A 241 -3.68 -0.03 -22.76
CA ARG A 241 -2.42 0.70 -22.53
C ARG A 241 -2.35 2.03 -23.27
N GLY A 242 -2.72 2.06 -24.56
CA GLY A 242 -2.70 3.27 -25.38
C GLY A 242 -3.71 4.36 -25.00
N LYS A 243 -4.60 4.11 -24.03
CA LYS A 243 -5.60 5.06 -23.51
C LYS A 243 -5.38 5.44 -22.04
N LEU A 244 -4.36 4.89 -21.38
CA LEU A 244 -4.14 5.10 -19.95
C LEU A 244 -3.90 6.56 -19.58
N ALA A 245 -3.06 7.26 -20.35
CA ALA A 245 -2.76 8.66 -20.09
C ALA A 245 -4.02 9.55 -20.19
N LEU A 246 -4.80 9.39 -21.27
CA LEU A 246 -6.06 10.11 -21.46
C LEU A 246 -7.05 9.82 -20.34
N LYS A 247 -7.22 8.55 -19.95
CA LYS A 247 -8.14 8.19 -18.86
C LYS A 247 -7.70 8.77 -17.52
N PHE A 248 -6.39 8.81 -17.27
CA PHE A 248 -5.87 9.45 -16.06
C PHE A 248 -6.12 10.96 -16.06
N VAL A 249 -5.94 11.65 -17.19
CA VAL A 249 -6.26 13.08 -17.32
C VAL A 249 -7.75 13.34 -17.11
N GLU A 250 -8.63 12.46 -17.60
CA GLU A 250 -10.08 12.53 -17.35
C GLU A 250 -10.39 12.44 -15.83
N GLU A 251 -9.84 11.44 -15.12
CA GLU A 251 -10.02 11.30 -13.67
C GLU A 251 -9.42 12.47 -12.89
N LEU A 252 -8.26 12.96 -13.32
CA LEU A 252 -7.61 14.14 -12.74
C LEU A 252 -8.48 15.38 -12.90
N SER A 253 -9.10 15.56 -14.08
CA SER A 253 -9.98 16.69 -14.39
C SER A 253 -11.23 16.68 -13.51
N GLN A 254 -11.81 15.49 -13.28
CA GLN A 254 -12.92 15.32 -12.34
C GLN A 254 -12.52 15.70 -10.93
N LYS A 255 -11.34 15.26 -10.46
CA LYS A 255 -10.87 15.60 -9.11
C LYS A 255 -10.61 17.09 -8.93
N ILE A 256 -10.05 17.74 -9.95
CA ILE A 256 -9.88 19.20 -9.96
C ILE A 256 -11.24 19.90 -9.91
N SER A 257 -12.25 19.44 -10.67
CA SER A 257 -13.58 20.05 -10.62
C SER A 257 -14.23 19.91 -9.23
N TYR A 258 -14.08 18.77 -8.57
CA TYR A 258 -14.52 18.57 -7.19
C TYR A 258 -13.83 19.49 -6.18
N GLU A 259 -12.54 19.80 -6.36
CA GLU A 259 -11.83 20.73 -5.47
C GLU A 259 -12.22 22.20 -5.71
N LEU A 260 -12.49 22.55 -6.98
CA LEU A 260 -12.84 23.91 -7.35
C LEU A 260 -14.30 24.25 -7.02
N LEU A 261 -15.24 23.30 -7.15
CA LEU A 261 -16.67 23.56 -6.95
C LEU A 261 -16.97 24.19 -5.56
N PRO A 262 -16.52 23.63 -4.41
CA PRO A 262 -16.78 24.23 -3.11
C PRO A 262 -16.24 25.66 -2.96
N LYS A 263 -15.12 25.98 -3.62
CA LYS A 263 -14.58 27.34 -3.65
C LYS A 263 -15.51 28.27 -4.43
N MET A 264 -16.06 27.80 -5.56
CA MET A 264 -17.07 28.54 -6.33
C MET A 264 -18.35 28.76 -5.53
N LEU A 265 -18.81 27.73 -4.81
CA LEU A 265 -20.02 27.82 -3.99
C LEU A 265 -19.89 28.85 -2.85
N LYS A 266 -18.72 28.96 -2.22
CA LYS A 266 -18.48 29.92 -1.13
C LYS A 266 -18.54 31.37 -1.58
N GLU A 267 -18.16 31.62 -2.82
CA GLU A 267 -18.12 32.95 -3.42
C GLU A 267 -19.44 33.32 -4.12
N MET A 268 -20.39 32.38 -4.20
CA MET A 268 -21.67 32.65 -4.82
C MET A 268 -22.55 33.58 -3.97
N PRO A 269 -23.34 34.45 -4.62
CA PRO A 269 -24.34 35.26 -3.91
C PRO A 269 -25.31 34.37 -3.12
N LYS A 270 -25.73 34.82 -1.93
CA LYS A 270 -26.57 34.04 -1.00
C LYS A 270 -27.90 33.62 -1.60
N GLU A 271 -28.39 34.39 -2.57
CA GLU A 271 -29.62 34.16 -3.32
C GLU A 271 -29.58 32.82 -4.09
N PHE A 272 -28.39 32.33 -4.46
CA PHE A 272 -28.22 31.01 -5.09
C PHE A 272 -28.32 29.84 -4.09
N LEU A 273 -28.21 30.12 -2.78
CA LEU A 273 -28.31 29.11 -1.71
C LEU A 273 -29.76 28.91 -1.24
N GLU A 274 -30.72 29.71 -1.72
CA GLU A 274 -32.14 29.59 -1.38
C GLU A 274 -32.88 28.52 -2.21
N ILE A 275 -32.17 27.84 -3.11
CA ILE A 275 -32.71 26.80 -4.00
C ILE A 275 -33.01 25.53 -3.20
N PRO A 276 -34.12 24.84 -3.48
CA PRO A 276 -34.39 23.53 -2.90
C PRO A 276 -33.20 22.58 -3.08
N GLN A 277 -32.78 21.91 -2.01
CA GLN A 277 -31.57 21.08 -1.98
C GLN A 277 -31.52 20.04 -3.10
N GLU A 278 -32.66 19.44 -3.46
CA GLU A 278 -32.75 18.45 -4.54
C GLU A 278 -32.40 19.04 -5.92
N ILE A 279 -32.84 20.27 -6.19
CA ILE A 279 -32.55 20.98 -7.43
C ILE A 279 -31.07 21.41 -7.42
N PHE A 280 -30.59 21.91 -6.28
CA PHE A 280 -29.19 22.29 -6.10
C PHE A 280 -28.22 21.13 -6.36
N ASN A 281 -28.55 19.91 -5.87
CA ASN A 281 -27.72 18.72 -6.10
C ASN A 281 -27.63 18.38 -7.60
N LYS A 282 -28.76 18.40 -8.33
CA LYS A 282 -28.79 18.15 -9.79
C LYS A 282 -27.97 19.18 -10.57
N ILE A 283 -28.13 20.46 -10.22
CA ILE A 283 -27.35 21.56 -10.81
C ILE A 283 -25.86 21.34 -10.55
N SER A 284 -25.48 20.99 -9.32
CA SER A 284 -24.09 20.75 -8.94
C SER A 284 -23.46 19.59 -9.71
N GLU A 285 -24.19 18.49 -9.92
CA GLU A 285 -23.72 17.35 -10.71
C GLU A 285 -23.49 17.70 -12.19
N GLU A 286 -24.41 18.42 -12.83
CA GLU A 286 -24.23 18.87 -14.23
C GLU A 286 -23.06 19.86 -14.36
N ILE A 287 -22.90 20.75 -13.38
CA ILE A 287 -21.78 21.70 -13.35
C ILE A 287 -20.44 20.97 -13.17
N LEU A 288 -20.36 19.99 -12.26
CA LEU A 288 -19.15 19.19 -12.07
C LEU A 288 -18.74 18.47 -13.35
N THR A 289 -19.73 17.94 -14.08
CA THR A 289 -19.52 17.26 -15.36
C THR A 289 -18.95 18.22 -16.39
N LYS A 290 -19.59 19.36 -16.62
CA LYS A 290 -19.13 20.37 -17.58
C LYS A 290 -17.78 20.99 -17.21
N MET A 291 -17.57 21.27 -15.92
CA MET A 291 -16.28 21.75 -15.41
C MET A 291 -15.19 20.73 -15.69
N SER A 292 -15.44 19.45 -15.40
CA SER A 292 -14.49 18.39 -15.69
C SER A 292 -14.19 18.27 -17.18
N GLU A 293 -15.19 18.39 -18.05
CA GLU A 293 -15.02 18.36 -19.51
C GLU A 293 -14.19 19.55 -20.01
N GLU A 294 -14.45 20.76 -19.51
CA GLU A 294 -13.69 21.96 -19.86
C GLU A 294 -12.24 21.87 -19.38
N ILE A 295 -12.02 21.45 -18.12
CA ILE A 295 -10.68 21.19 -17.58
C ILE A 295 -9.94 20.16 -18.41
N PHE A 296 -10.61 19.06 -18.77
CA PHE A 296 -10.04 18.01 -19.59
C PHE A 296 -9.61 18.56 -20.96
N ILE A 297 -10.51 19.28 -21.65
CA ILE A 297 -10.25 19.92 -22.94
C ILE A 297 -9.05 20.86 -22.85
N GLU A 298 -9.00 21.73 -21.83
CA GLU A 298 -7.91 22.67 -21.62
C GLU A 298 -6.55 21.99 -21.37
N ILE A 299 -6.54 20.89 -20.62
CA ILE A 299 -5.31 20.10 -20.39
C ILE A 299 -4.84 19.47 -21.70
N ILE A 300 -5.74 18.93 -22.52
CA ILE A 300 -5.36 18.27 -23.78
C ILE A 300 -5.20 19.24 -24.96
N ALA A 301 -5.66 20.48 -24.84
CA ALA A 301 -5.59 21.49 -25.89
C ALA A 301 -4.15 21.98 -26.13
N GLU A 302 -3.86 22.34 -27.38
CA GLU A 302 -2.64 22.98 -27.89
C GLU A 302 -1.33 22.15 -27.90
N ASN A 303 -1.17 21.14 -27.05
CA ASN A 303 -0.03 20.20 -27.13
C ASN A 303 -0.41 18.83 -26.52
N PRO A 304 -1.29 18.06 -27.19
CA PRO A 304 -1.94 16.91 -26.57
C PRO A 304 -0.92 15.92 -26.04
N LYS A 305 0.03 15.50 -26.87
CA LYS A 305 0.91 14.36 -26.53
C LYS A 305 1.89 14.65 -25.40
N GLU A 306 2.67 15.73 -25.51
CA GLU A 306 3.78 15.97 -24.57
C GLU A 306 3.30 16.16 -23.12
N LEU A 307 2.18 16.86 -22.91
CA LEU A 307 1.72 17.20 -21.57
C LEU A 307 1.06 16.02 -20.86
N TYR A 308 0.14 15.29 -21.49
CA TYR A 308 -0.43 14.12 -20.82
C TYR A 308 0.62 13.01 -20.67
N ASP A 309 1.63 12.95 -21.55
CA ASP A 309 2.78 12.07 -21.36
C ASP A 309 3.53 12.46 -20.09
N LYS A 310 3.82 13.76 -19.86
CA LYS A 310 4.43 14.24 -18.59
C LYS A 310 3.58 13.88 -17.37
N ILE A 311 2.27 14.10 -17.43
CA ILE A 311 1.33 13.77 -16.34
C ILE A 311 1.36 12.25 -16.07
N PHE A 312 1.34 11.44 -17.12
CA PHE A 312 1.40 10.00 -17.04
C PHE A 312 2.75 9.52 -16.48
N GLU A 313 3.87 10.09 -16.92
CA GLU A 313 5.21 9.79 -16.41
C GLU A 313 5.32 10.12 -14.91
N ILE A 314 4.78 11.26 -14.46
CA ILE A 314 4.73 11.61 -13.03
C ILE A 314 3.97 10.52 -12.27
N LYS A 315 2.78 10.12 -12.76
CA LYS A 315 1.97 9.14 -12.07
C LYS A 315 2.57 7.75 -12.09
N PHE A 316 3.14 7.35 -13.22
CA PHE A 316 3.84 6.09 -13.39
C PHE A 316 5.06 6.03 -12.47
N HIS A 317 5.82 7.12 -12.33
CA HIS A 317 6.91 7.21 -11.37
C HIS A 317 6.39 7.05 -9.92
N GLN A 318 5.35 7.79 -9.51
CA GLN A 318 4.76 7.63 -8.17
C GLN A 318 4.32 6.18 -7.89
N TYR A 319 3.68 5.54 -8.87
CA TYR A 319 3.27 4.15 -8.78
C TYR A 319 4.47 3.20 -8.66
N SER A 320 5.48 3.40 -9.50
CA SER A 320 6.71 2.58 -9.50
C SER A 320 7.45 2.72 -8.18
N MET A 321 7.52 3.93 -7.62
CA MET A 321 8.12 4.20 -6.33
C MET A 321 7.40 3.47 -5.18
N ARG A 322 6.06 3.39 -5.21
CA ARG A 322 5.32 2.55 -4.25
C ARG A 322 5.69 1.08 -4.40
N GLY A 323 5.81 0.59 -5.64
CA GLY A 323 6.23 -0.79 -5.93
C GLY A 323 7.66 -1.12 -5.49
N LEU A 324 8.58 -0.15 -5.54
CA LEU A 324 9.99 -0.29 -5.14
C LEU A 324 10.23 -0.04 -3.65
N SER A 325 9.24 0.51 -2.94
CA SER A 325 9.42 0.97 -1.57
C SER A 325 9.89 -0.13 -0.62
N SER A 326 9.37 -1.35 -0.74
CA SER A 326 9.78 -2.49 0.08
C SER A 326 11.25 -2.84 -0.17
N ASP A 327 11.70 -2.76 -1.42
CA ASP A 327 13.08 -3.06 -1.80
C ASP A 327 14.05 -2.03 -1.25
N ILE A 328 13.69 -0.74 -1.33
CA ILE A 328 14.50 0.36 -0.77
C ILE A 328 14.62 0.22 0.75
N ILE A 329 13.51 -0.05 1.44
CA ILE A 329 13.46 -0.23 2.89
C ILE A 329 14.24 -1.49 3.30
N PHE A 330 14.12 -2.58 2.54
CA PHE A 330 14.89 -3.80 2.78
C PHE A 330 16.39 -3.56 2.60
N GLN A 331 16.81 -2.93 1.49
CA GLN A 331 18.21 -2.59 1.26
C GLN A 331 18.77 -1.74 2.40
N HIS A 332 18.03 -0.71 2.81
CA HIS A 332 18.44 0.15 3.92
C HIS A 332 18.60 -0.61 5.25
N CYS A 333 17.68 -1.55 5.53
CA CYS A 333 17.78 -2.45 6.68
C CYS A 333 19.04 -3.31 6.60
N VAL A 334 19.29 -3.93 5.45
CA VAL A 334 20.45 -4.79 5.22
C VAL A 334 21.76 -4.01 5.36
N ASP A 335 21.87 -2.82 4.76
CA ASP A 335 23.07 -1.98 4.86
C ASP A 335 23.39 -1.59 6.31
N ARG A 336 22.35 -1.29 7.10
CA ARG A 336 22.50 -1.00 8.52
C ARG A 336 22.90 -2.24 9.29
N ASP A 337 22.25 -3.38 9.02
CA ASP A 337 22.54 -4.62 9.73
C ASP A 337 23.98 -5.09 9.43
N PHE A 338 24.49 -4.90 8.21
CA PHE A 338 25.92 -5.08 7.86
C PHE A 338 26.85 -4.13 8.62
N ALA A 339 26.49 -2.84 8.71
CA ALA A 339 27.29 -1.86 9.43
C ALA A 339 27.37 -2.19 10.94
N ASP A 340 26.31 -2.77 11.49
CA ASP A 340 26.20 -3.17 12.89
C ASP A 340 26.76 -4.58 13.15
N GLY A 341 27.09 -5.36 12.12
CA GLY A 341 27.55 -6.76 12.24
C GLY A 341 26.45 -7.72 12.71
N THR A 342 25.20 -7.45 12.35
CA THR A 342 23.99 -8.19 12.77
C THR A 342 23.27 -8.88 11.62
N GLU A 343 23.84 -8.82 10.42
CA GLU A 343 23.33 -9.47 9.22
C GLU A 343 23.28 -11.00 9.38
N SER A 344 22.35 -11.61 8.65
CA SER A 344 22.32 -13.05 8.46
C SER A 344 23.01 -13.42 7.15
N LEU A 345 23.69 -14.57 7.14
CA LEU A 345 24.29 -15.15 5.92
C LEU A 345 23.29 -15.28 4.77
N GLY A 346 22.00 -15.46 5.09
CA GLY A 346 20.94 -15.54 4.09
C GLY A 346 20.62 -14.19 3.42
N GLU A 347 20.74 -13.07 4.15
CA GLU A 347 20.58 -11.73 3.56
C GLU A 347 21.70 -11.44 2.57
N GLU A 348 22.94 -11.77 2.91
CA GLU A 348 24.09 -11.58 2.02
C GLU A 348 23.98 -12.43 0.74
N GLU A 349 23.70 -13.74 0.87
CA GLU A 349 23.49 -14.65 -0.27
C GLU A 349 22.39 -14.10 -1.20
N PHE A 350 21.24 -13.73 -0.61
CA PHE A 350 20.12 -13.19 -1.37
C PHE A 350 20.49 -11.89 -2.10
N MET A 351 21.12 -10.94 -1.42
CA MET A 351 21.50 -9.67 -2.01
C MET A 351 22.50 -9.80 -3.16
N ASN A 352 23.48 -10.70 -3.02
CA ASN A 352 24.47 -10.94 -4.07
C ASN A 352 23.79 -11.51 -5.33
N ILE A 353 22.90 -12.49 -5.18
CA ILE A 353 22.16 -13.08 -6.32
C ILE A 353 21.25 -12.04 -6.99
N ILE A 354 20.56 -11.21 -6.20
CA ILE A 354 19.68 -10.16 -6.74
C ILE A 354 20.48 -9.13 -7.52
N ARG A 355 21.62 -8.65 -6.98
CA ARG A 355 22.49 -7.70 -7.68
C ARG A 355 23.00 -8.26 -9.00
N GLU A 356 23.45 -9.53 -9.01
CA GLU A 356 23.90 -10.20 -10.23
C GLU A 356 22.79 -10.28 -11.28
N LYS A 357 21.60 -10.77 -10.90
CA LYS A 357 20.47 -10.89 -11.81
C LYS A 357 20.00 -9.54 -12.35
N VAL A 358 19.90 -8.51 -11.50
CA VAL A 358 19.51 -7.15 -11.92
C VAL A 358 20.55 -6.56 -12.88
N ALA A 359 21.84 -6.77 -12.65
CA ALA A 359 22.90 -6.32 -13.55
C ALA A 359 22.80 -7.00 -14.93
N LEU A 360 22.50 -8.30 -14.97
CA LEU A 360 22.26 -9.04 -16.21
C LEU A 360 21.04 -8.50 -16.96
N THR A 361 19.89 -8.35 -16.28
CA THR A 361 18.67 -7.79 -16.89
C THR A 361 18.90 -6.39 -17.43
N LYS A 362 19.60 -5.52 -16.69
CA LYS A 362 19.91 -4.16 -17.14
C LYS A 362 20.78 -4.18 -18.41
N LYS A 363 21.76 -5.09 -18.48
CA LYS A 363 22.60 -5.27 -19.67
C LYS A 363 21.79 -5.74 -20.88
N GLU A 364 20.86 -6.66 -20.68
CA GLU A 364 19.96 -7.15 -21.73
C GLU A 364 19.04 -6.05 -22.26
N CYS A 365 18.42 -5.25 -21.37
CA CYS A 365 17.58 -4.11 -21.78
C CYS A 365 18.36 -3.09 -22.62
N LEU A 366 19.59 -2.76 -22.23
CA LEU A 366 20.43 -1.81 -22.98
C LEU A 366 20.83 -2.32 -24.37
N LEU A 367 20.91 -3.64 -24.57
CA LEU A 367 21.19 -4.23 -25.88
C LEU A 367 19.98 -4.16 -26.81
N ILE A 368 18.76 -4.32 -26.27
CA ILE A 368 17.51 -4.24 -27.04
C ILE A 368 17.31 -2.82 -27.60
N ASP A 369 17.52 -1.79 -26.77
CA ASP A 369 17.40 -0.38 -27.17
C ASP A 369 18.39 0.02 -28.28
N ALA A 370 19.48 -0.72 -28.44
CA ALA A 370 20.51 -0.45 -29.43
C ALA A 370 20.26 -1.09 -30.81
N THR A 371 19.38 -2.10 -30.91
CA THR A 371 19.33 -2.95 -32.12
C THR A 371 18.14 -2.75 -33.06
N ASP A 372 16.94 -2.37 -32.61
CA ASP A 372 15.85 -1.89 -33.50
C ASP A 372 14.61 -1.51 -32.64
N PRO A 373 14.10 -0.27 -32.63
CA PRO A 373 12.95 0.11 -31.80
C PRO A 373 11.58 -0.43 -32.29
N VAL A 374 11.54 -1.19 -33.40
CA VAL A 374 10.28 -1.56 -34.08
C VAL A 374 10.11 -3.08 -34.31
N SER A 375 11.07 -3.93 -33.93
CA SER A 375 10.82 -5.37 -34.06
C SER A 375 9.80 -5.82 -33.01
N ASP A 376 8.71 -6.44 -33.47
CA ASP A 376 7.74 -7.23 -32.71
C ASP A 376 8.45 -8.40 -31.97
N LEU A 377 9.28 -8.06 -30.99
CA LEU A 377 9.85 -9.00 -30.04
C LEU A 377 8.70 -9.37 -29.10
N ASP A 378 8.11 -10.53 -29.35
CA ASP A 378 6.95 -11.05 -28.62
C ASP A 378 7.16 -11.21 -27.10
N ASP A 379 8.36 -11.01 -26.53
CA ASP A 379 8.51 -10.97 -25.07
C ASP A 379 9.81 -10.32 -24.53
N PRO A 380 9.92 -8.97 -24.43
CA PRO A 380 11.00 -8.29 -23.69
C PRO A 380 10.99 -8.58 -22.18
N LEU A 381 10.10 -9.46 -21.68
CA LEU A 381 10.00 -9.82 -20.26
C LEU A 381 10.72 -11.13 -19.93
N HIS A 382 11.47 -11.76 -20.85
CA HIS A 382 12.16 -13.04 -20.55
C HIS A 382 13.09 -12.93 -19.32
N GLY A 383 13.92 -11.89 -19.22
CA GLY A 383 14.80 -11.68 -18.06
C GLY A 383 14.03 -11.41 -16.76
N LEU A 384 12.83 -10.83 -16.85
CA LEU A 384 11.94 -10.66 -15.69
C LEU A 384 11.35 -11.99 -15.23
N LYS A 385 11.05 -12.91 -16.16
CA LYS A 385 10.54 -14.25 -15.84
C LYS A 385 11.56 -15.09 -15.08
N ASP A 386 12.83 -15.00 -15.42
CA ASP A 386 13.91 -15.70 -14.71
C ASP A 386 14.13 -15.16 -13.29
N LEU A 387 13.97 -13.85 -13.10
CA LEU A 387 14.00 -13.22 -11.79
C LEU A 387 12.76 -13.61 -10.96
N ASP A 388 11.59 -13.66 -11.59
CA ASP A 388 10.35 -14.07 -10.96
C ASP A 388 10.38 -15.52 -10.49
N ASN A 389 10.89 -16.43 -11.33
CA ASN A 389 11.10 -17.84 -10.98
C ASN A 389 12.08 -17.98 -9.82
N PHE A 390 13.15 -17.18 -9.81
CA PHE A 390 14.11 -17.18 -8.70
C PHE A 390 13.44 -16.84 -7.36
N TYR A 391 12.56 -15.83 -7.30
CA TYR A 391 11.86 -15.51 -6.06
C TYR A 391 10.97 -16.66 -5.58
N VAL A 392 10.27 -17.34 -6.49
CA VAL A 392 9.42 -18.48 -6.13
C VAL A 392 10.27 -19.64 -5.59
N ASP A 393 11.36 -19.98 -6.27
CA ASP A 393 12.25 -21.08 -5.89
C ASP A 393 12.97 -20.79 -4.57
N PHE A 394 13.46 -19.56 -4.40
CA PHE A 394 14.13 -19.12 -3.17
C PHE A 394 13.17 -19.16 -1.97
N TYR A 395 11.92 -18.70 -2.14
CA TYR A 395 10.91 -18.81 -1.11
C TYR A 395 10.60 -20.26 -0.75
N ASN A 396 10.47 -21.15 -1.73
CA ASN A 396 10.24 -22.57 -1.47
C ASN A 396 11.39 -23.18 -0.66
N LYS A 397 12.65 -22.87 -1.00
CA LYS A 397 13.85 -23.25 -0.23
C LYS A 397 13.81 -22.69 1.21
N CYS A 398 13.41 -21.43 1.39
CA CYS A 398 13.26 -20.83 2.71
C CYS A 398 12.13 -21.45 3.53
N LYS A 399 10.99 -21.74 2.89
CA LYS A 399 9.84 -22.38 3.51
C LYS A 399 10.17 -23.77 4.04
N GLU A 400 11.02 -24.53 3.35
CA GLU A 400 11.54 -25.81 3.86
C GLU A 400 12.33 -25.63 5.16
N LYS A 401 13.09 -24.53 5.30
CA LYS A 401 13.79 -24.18 6.54
C LYS A 401 12.84 -23.68 7.65
N MET A 402 11.74 -23.03 7.29
CA MET A 402 10.70 -22.57 8.24
C MET A 402 9.87 -23.69 8.82
N ARG A 403 9.75 -24.83 8.12
CA ARG A 403 9.08 -26.02 8.65
C ARG A 403 9.84 -26.45 9.89
N VAL A 404 9.29 -26.06 11.04
CA VAL A 404 9.78 -26.39 12.37
C VAL A 404 10.21 -27.86 12.36
N PRO A 405 11.46 -28.19 12.76
CA PRO A 405 11.91 -29.56 12.71
C PRO A 405 10.88 -30.44 13.42
N LYS A 406 10.49 -31.55 12.77
CA LYS A 406 9.47 -32.53 13.21
C LYS A 406 9.65 -33.04 14.65
N LYS A 407 10.69 -32.61 15.38
CA LYS A 407 10.92 -32.83 16.81
C LYS A 407 9.79 -32.30 17.71
N LEU A 408 8.88 -31.46 17.23
CA LEU A 408 7.65 -31.07 17.96
C LEU A 408 6.45 -32.02 17.75
N HIS A 409 6.61 -33.11 16.98
CA HIS A 409 5.57 -34.14 16.74
C HIS A 409 5.72 -35.43 17.55
N LEU A 410 6.55 -35.45 18.60
CA LEU A 410 6.63 -36.58 19.54
C LEU A 410 5.85 -36.26 20.83
#